data_AF-A0A7C9D7Q1-F1
#
_entry.id   AF-A0A7C9D7Q1-F1
#
_cell.length_a   1.000
_cell.length_b   1.000
_cell.length_c   1.000
_cell.angle_alpha   90.00
_cell.angle_beta   90.00
_cell.angle_gamma   90.00
#
_symmetry.space_group_name_H-M   'P 1'
#
loop_
_entity.id
_entity.type
_entity.pdbx_description
1 polymer ?
#
loop_
_entity_poly.entity_id
_entity_poly.type
_entity_poly.pdbx_seq_one_letter_code
_entity_poly.pdbx_strand_id
1 'polypeptide(L)'
;MDRNLPRKSSYRSASSSSSRSSTSYSNRRYGANPARYSGQNPARTHDHRSRSVSEGDRESRMESPIGQLEGEHEVKDCFDAQSIVGTCPFMCPEKERNQREQLRDLAVFERLDGNPRRTSSSLAVKKFCRTISTKDVQASDLRPLPVLEDTLNYLMKLLDSSDHPFEVVHDFIFDRTRSIRQDLSMQNIFSDRVIWMYEKMVKFHVISHYKLRRCKGDCSIISSIHHLNKEQLTKCLASLYNLYEVNRSSESIHANEAEFRSLFHCRANPCLCGFRVYLLLLSSQKK
;
A
#
# COMPACT_ATOMS: atom_id res chain seq x y z
N MET A 1 -57.16 33.31 -44.74
CA MET A 1 -57.11 34.60 -45.46
C MET A 1 -56.04 35.42 -44.76
N ASP A 2 -54.80 35.42 -45.25
CA ASP A 2 -54.31 36.18 -46.43
C ASP A 2 -54.03 37.64 -46.05
N ARG A 3 -52.82 38.24 -46.15
CA ARG A 3 -51.47 37.84 -46.65
C ARG A 3 -50.41 38.49 -45.71
N ASN A 4 -49.07 38.38 -45.84
CA ASN A 4 -48.19 37.94 -46.92
C ASN A 4 -46.83 37.38 -46.42
N LEU A 5 -45.94 37.01 -47.35
CA LEU A 5 -44.49 36.75 -47.21
C LEU A 5 -43.73 37.73 -48.17
N PRO A 6 -42.42 37.61 -48.57
CA PRO A 6 -41.38 36.65 -48.20
C PRO A 6 -39.90 37.16 -48.07
N ARG A 7 -39.04 36.33 -47.42
CA ARG A 7 -37.60 36.07 -47.78
C ARG A 7 -36.57 37.24 -47.61
N LYS A 8 -35.23 37.04 -47.60
CA LYS A 8 -34.36 35.85 -47.85
C LYS A 8 -32.97 35.96 -47.17
N SER A 9 -32.44 34.82 -46.68
CA SER A 9 -30.99 34.47 -46.56
C SER A 9 -30.04 35.37 -45.70
N SER A 10 -28.89 34.93 -45.17
CA SER A 10 -28.03 33.76 -45.49
C SER A 10 -27.49 33.03 -44.26
N TYR A 11 -27.05 31.78 -44.48
CA TYR A 11 -26.36 30.91 -43.53
C TYR A 11 -25.01 31.46 -43.03
N ARG A 12 -24.67 31.18 -41.77
CA ARG A 12 -23.29 30.84 -41.36
C ARG A 12 -23.31 29.96 -40.11
N SER A 13 -22.73 28.76 -40.22
CA SER A 13 -22.56 27.82 -39.12
C SER A 13 -21.38 28.26 -38.24
N ALA A 14 -21.54 28.25 -36.91
CA ALA A 14 -20.46 28.53 -35.98
C ALA A 14 -20.43 27.49 -34.85
N SER A 15 -19.28 26.82 -34.76
CA SER A 15 -18.91 25.74 -33.85
C SER A 15 -19.22 25.94 -32.37
N SER A 16 -19.62 24.84 -31.75
CA SER A 16 -19.55 24.53 -30.30
C SER A 16 -18.39 25.17 -29.53
N SER A 17 -18.70 25.81 -28.41
CA SER A 17 -17.76 26.26 -27.38
C SER A 17 -17.90 25.45 -26.09
N SER A 18 -17.50 24.17 -26.12
CA SER A 18 -17.47 23.33 -24.92
C SER A 18 -16.37 23.80 -23.96
N SER A 19 -16.76 24.46 -22.86
CA SER A 19 -15.88 25.07 -21.87
C SER A 19 -15.12 24.02 -21.04
N ARG A 20 -14.03 23.51 -21.61
CA ARG A 20 -13.10 22.59 -20.93
C ARG A 20 -12.36 23.31 -19.80
N SER A 21 -12.79 23.06 -18.57
CA SER A 21 -12.06 23.49 -17.37
C SER A 21 -10.78 22.67 -17.22
N SER A 22 -9.67 23.18 -17.73
CA SER A 22 -8.35 22.53 -17.75
C SER A 22 -7.72 22.49 -16.35
N THR A 23 -8.17 21.58 -15.48
CA THR A 23 -7.55 21.34 -14.17
C THR A 23 -6.13 20.79 -14.34
N SER A 24 -5.13 21.66 -14.21
CA SER A 24 -3.71 21.33 -14.38
C SER A 24 -3.17 20.52 -13.19
N TYR A 25 -3.34 19.19 -13.28
CA TYR A 25 -2.78 18.21 -12.33
C TYR A 25 -1.25 18.32 -12.26
N SER A 26 -0.80 19.17 -11.34
CA SER A 26 0.61 19.49 -11.10
C SER A 26 1.25 18.38 -10.26
N ASN A 27 1.52 17.24 -10.90
CA ASN A 27 2.15 16.07 -10.28
C ASN A 27 3.52 16.43 -9.68
N ARG A 28 3.54 16.75 -8.39
CA ARG A 28 4.79 16.91 -7.64
C ARG A 28 5.42 15.53 -7.46
N ARG A 29 6.68 15.44 -7.88
CA ARG A 29 7.53 14.25 -7.82
C ARG A 29 7.52 13.62 -6.43
N TYR A 30 7.77 12.31 -6.36
CA TYR A 30 8.12 11.62 -5.11
C TYR A 30 9.29 12.36 -4.43
N GLY A 31 8.99 13.12 -3.38
CA GLY A 31 9.96 13.92 -2.64
C GLY A 31 10.76 13.06 -1.68
N ALA A 32 11.99 12.73 -2.03
CA ALA A 32 12.98 12.28 -1.06
C ALA A 32 13.46 13.51 -0.28
N ASN A 33 12.98 13.68 0.96
CA ASN A 33 13.47 14.69 1.89
C ASN A 33 14.63 14.10 2.72
N PRO A 34 15.88 14.57 2.57
CA PRO A 34 16.95 14.22 3.48
C PRO A 34 16.86 15.10 4.75
N ALA A 35 16.77 14.46 5.92
CA ALA A 35 16.99 15.17 7.17
C ALA A 35 18.47 15.56 7.29
N ARG A 36 18.77 16.87 7.33
CA ARG A 36 20.11 17.36 7.64
C ARG A 36 20.28 17.42 9.15
N TYR A 37 21.23 16.65 9.68
CA TYR A 37 21.84 16.95 10.99
C TYR A 37 23.28 17.44 10.75
N SER A 38 23.77 18.33 11.62
CA SER A 38 25.11 18.93 11.46
C SER A 38 26.16 18.06 12.16
N GLY A 39 27.17 17.64 11.41
CA GLY A 39 28.32 16.90 11.91
C GLY A 39 29.58 17.40 11.21
N GLN A 40 30.56 17.86 12.00
CA GLN A 40 31.82 18.42 11.48
C GLN A 40 32.79 17.29 11.12
N ASN A 41 33.55 17.47 10.04
CA ASN A 41 34.68 16.60 9.68
C ASN A 41 35.84 17.47 9.18
N PRO A 42 37.03 17.45 9.82
CA PRO A 42 38.24 17.99 9.24
C PRO A 42 38.79 17.06 8.15
N ALA A 43 39.41 17.63 7.12
CA ALA A 43 39.90 16.87 5.97
C ALA A 43 41.24 16.17 6.22
N ARG A 44 41.53 15.11 5.45
CA ARG A 44 42.89 14.73 5.04
C ARG A 44 42.91 14.20 3.61
N THR A 45 43.92 14.61 2.85
CA THR A 45 44.21 14.19 1.47
C THR A 45 45.14 12.98 1.47
N HIS A 46 45.05 12.12 0.44
CA HIS A 46 46.14 11.82 -0.50
C HIS A 46 45.80 10.62 -1.43
N ASP A 47 45.45 10.97 -2.66
CA ASP A 47 46.00 10.53 -3.96
C ASP A 47 46.55 9.10 -4.24
N HIS A 48 46.50 8.74 -5.53
CA HIS A 48 47.09 7.60 -6.27
C HIS A 48 47.89 6.50 -5.51
N ARG A 49 47.76 5.20 -5.85
CA ARG A 49 48.19 4.65 -7.17
C ARG A 49 47.80 3.16 -7.35
N SER A 50 47.57 2.72 -8.59
CA SER A 50 47.23 1.32 -8.95
C SER A 50 48.44 0.39 -9.07
N ARG A 51 48.31 -0.89 -8.66
CA ARG A 51 48.93 -2.04 -9.35
C ARG A 51 48.31 -3.39 -8.95
N SER A 52 48.36 -4.34 -9.87
CA SER A 52 47.84 -5.71 -9.77
C SER A 52 48.97 -6.75 -9.88
N VAL A 53 48.92 -7.82 -9.09
CA VAL A 53 49.65 -9.09 -9.30
C VAL A 53 48.73 -10.24 -8.84
N SER A 54 48.92 -11.44 -9.39
CA SER A 54 48.09 -12.64 -9.21
C SER A 54 48.82 -13.74 -8.43
N GLU A 55 48.12 -14.86 -8.15
CA GLU A 55 48.67 -16.18 -7.73
C GLU A 55 49.29 -16.26 -6.32
N GLY A 56 49.29 -17.41 -5.60
CA GLY A 56 48.63 -18.69 -5.87
C GLY A 56 48.88 -19.75 -4.76
N ASP A 57 47.98 -20.74 -4.66
CA ASP A 57 48.09 -22.09 -4.05
C ASP A 57 48.54 -22.37 -2.57
N ARG A 58 47.65 -23.11 -1.87
CA ARG A 58 47.87 -24.31 -0.99
C ARG A 58 48.51 -24.25 0.41
N GLU A 59 47.62 -24.33 1.41
CA GLU A 59 47.37 -25.51 2.27
C GLU A 59 48.50 -26.15 3.12
N SER A 60 48.32 -26.13 4.45
CA SER A 60 48.72 -27.21 5.37
C SER A 60 47.91 -27.21 6.68
N ARG A 61 47.86 -28.37 7.35
CA ARG A 61 47.34 -28.60 8.73
C ARG A 61 48.47 -28.34 9.77
N MET A 62 48.26 -28.27 11.08
CA MET A 62 47.09 -28.44 11.98
C MET A 62 47.18 -27.34 13.09
N GLU A 63 46.61 -27.32 14.30
CA GLU A 63 45.96 -28.30 15.20
C GLU A 63 44.86 -27.56 16.02
N SER A 64 44.88 -27.65 17.37
CA SER A 64 44.03 -26.92 18.32
C SER A 64 44.80 -26.74 19.65
N PRO A 65 44.40 -25.80 20.54
CA PRO A 65 43.66 -26.30 21.71
C PRO A 65 42.52 -25.40 22.23
N ILE A 66 41.43 -26.07 22.61
CA ILE A 66 40.55 -25.84 23.78
C ILE A 66 40.64 -24.46 24.48
N GLY A 67 39.56 -23.70 24.40
CA GLY A 67 39.25 -22.59 25.32
C GLY A 67 37.78 -22.63 25.71
N GLN A 68 37.49 -22.92 26.99
CA GLN A 68 36.12 -22.91 27.52
C GLN A 68 35.68 -21.47 27.81
N LEU A 69 34.55 -21.05 27.25
CA LEU A 69 33.79 -19.90 27.72
C LEU A 69 32.30 -20.27 27.68
N GLU A 70 31.76 -20.61 28.84
CA GLU A 70 30.34 -20.88 29.05
C GLU A 70 29.57 -19.55 29.04
N GLY A 71 29.23 -19.10 27.84
CA GLY A 71 28.29 -18.00 27.65
C GLY A 71 26.87 -18.50 27.85
N GLU A 72 26.37 -18.47 29.10
CA GLU A 72 24.94 -18.60 29.41
C GLU A 72 24.17 -17.39 28.84
N HIS A 73 23.99 -17.38 27.53
CA HIS A 73 23.25 -16.34 26.85
C HIS A 73 21.76 -16.61 27.06
N GLU A 74 21.21 -16.01 28.14
CA GLU A 74 19.82 -16.16 28.56
C GLU A 74 18.87 -16.25 27.35
N VAL A 75 18.09 -17.34 27.28
CA VAL A 75 16.93 -17.42 26.38
C VAL A 75 15.87 -16.50 26.96
N LYS A 76 16.03 -15.20 26.71
CA LYS A 76 15.20 -14.15 27.28
C LYS A 76 13.78 -14.33 26.79
N ASP A 77 12.91 -14.62 27.74
CA ASP A 77 11.62 -15.26 27.47
C ASP A 77 10.76 -14.44 26.50
N CYS A 78 10.19 -15.11 25.49
CA CYS A 78 9.49 -14.46 24.38
C CYS A 78 7.99 -14.30 24.68
N PHE A 79 7.65 -14.01 25.94
CA PHE A 79 6.29 -13.86 26.43
C PHE A 79 6.08 -12.53 27.15
N ASP A 80 4.90 -11.95 26.92
CA ASP A 80 4.42 -10.65 27.40
C ASP A 80 5.30 -9.42 27.12
N ALA A 81 5.78 -9.30 25.87
CA ALA A 81 5.96 -7.98 25.26
C ALA A 81 4.56 -7.38 24.99
N GLN A 82 3.92 -6.87 26.04
CA GLN A 82 2.52 -6.45 26.10
C GLN A 82 2.13 -5.58 24.88
N SER A 83 1.31 -6.15 23.99
CA SER A 83 1.02 -5.56 22.69
C SER A 83 0.20 -4.28 22.82
N ILE A 84 0.68 -3.18 22.21
CA ILE A 84 -0.03 -1.90 22.19
C ILE A 84 -1.41 -2.07 21.53
N VAL A 85 -2.47 -1.67 22.23
CA VAL A 85 -3.85 -1.67 21.70
C VAL A 85 -4.20 -0.26 21.23
N GLY A 86 -4.67 -0.13 19.99
CA GLY A 86 -5.06 1.15 19.42
C GLY A 86 -6.36 1.70 19.99
N THR A 87 -6.41 3.01 20.19
CA THR A 87 -7.57 3.72 20.77
C THR A 87 -8.15 4.80 19.86
N CYS A 88 -7.65 4.97 18.63
CA CYS A 88 -8.23 5.90 17.65
C CYS A 88 -9.63 5.42 17.19
N PRO A 89 -10.72 6.14 17.49
CA PRO A 89 -12.08 5.72 17.12
C PRO A 89 -12.45 6.05 15.67
N PHE A 90 -11.52 6.63 14.89
CA PHE A 90 -11.76 7.13 13.53
C PHE A 90 -10.84 6.47 12.50
N MET A 91 -11.20 6.53 11.22
CA MET A 91 -10.39 6.01 10.11
C MET A 91 -9.01 6.70 9.98
N CYS A 92 -8.83 7.87 10.58
CA CYS A 92 -7.58 8.63 10.68
C CYS A 92 -7.42 9.28 12.08
N PRO A 93 -6.28 9.08 12.78
CA PRO A 93 -5.96 9.78 14.02
C PRO A 93 -6.02 11.30 13.89
N GLU A 94 -6.47 11.96 14.93
CA GLU A 94 -6.66 13.42 14.93
C GLU A 94 -5.36 14.20 14.69
N LYS A 95 -4.25 13.77 15.30
CA LYS A 95 -2.92 14.37 15.08
C LYS A 95 -2.55 14.37 13.59
N GLU A 96 -2.69 13.23 12.92
CA GLU A 96 -2.40 13.09 11.48
C GLU A 96 -3.37 13.94 10.64
N ARG A 97 -4.68 13.87 10.94
CA ARG A 97 -5.73 14.60 10.24
C ARG A 97 -5.44 16.11 10.24
N ASN A 98 -5.20 16.67 11.42
CA ASN A 98 -4.96 18.11 11.61
C ASN A 98 -3.62 18.54 10.96
N GLN A 99 -2.56 17.72 11.07
CA GLN A 99 -1.29 17.93 10.38
C GLN A 99 -1.47 17.94 8.84
N ARG A 100 -2.30 17.05 8.30
CA ARG A 100 -2.52 16.94 6.86
C ARG A 100 -3.42 18.04 6.29
N GLU A 101 -4.33 18.62 7.07
CA GLU A 101 -5.00 19.88 6.70
C GLU A 101 -4.00 21.04 6.60
N GLN A 102 -3.14 21.21 7.61
CA GLN A 102 -2.10 22.27 7.63
C GLN A 102 -1.14 22.14 6.44
N LEU A 103 -0.64 20.94 6.17
CA LEU A 103 0.26 20.64 5.04
C LEU A 103 -0.46 20.55 3.68
N ARG A 104 -1.80 20.60 3.66
CA ARG A 104 -2.66 20.44 2.46
C ARG A 104 -2.47 19.10 1.74
N ASP A 105 -2.20 18.06 2.52
CA ASP A 105 -1.89 16.70 2.07
C ASP A 105 -3.13 15.77 2.13
N LEU A 106 -4.24 16.26 1.56
CA LEU A 106 -5.52 15.56 1.46
C LEU A 106 -5.72 15.00 0.04
N ALA A 107 -5.92 13.68 -0.09
CA ALA A 107 -6.36 13.05 -1.33
C ALA A 107 -7.79 13.48 -1.68
N VAL A 108 -8.23 13.26 -2.93
CA VAL A 108 -9.54 13.77 -3.39
C VAL A 108 -10.72 13.27 -2.55
N PHE A 109 -10.70 11.99 -2.17
CA PHE A 109 -11.72 11.32 -1.34
C PHE A 109 -11.80 11.84 0.11
N GLU A 110 -10.77 12.55 0.58
CA GLU A 110 -10.69 13.04 1.97
C GLU A 110 -11.17 14.49 2.11
N ARG A 111 -11.56 15.16 1.02
CA ARG A 111 -11.82 16.60 1.01
C ARG A 111 -13.28 16.92 1.29
N LEU A 112 -13.53 17.59 2.40
CA LEU A 112 -14.85 18.12 2.73
C LEU A 112 -15.23 19.17 1.68
N ASP A 113 -16.37 18.98 1.02
CA ASP A 113 -16.87 19.82 -0.08
C ASP A 113 -15.85 20.03 -1.23
N GLY A 114 -14.96 19.05 -1.45
CA GLY A 114 -13.86 19.12 -2.42
C GLY A 114 -12.71 20.06 -2.02
N ASN A 115 -12.79 20.74 -0.87
CA ASN A 115 -11.81 21.71 -0.40
C ASN A 115 -10.46 21.06 -0.06
N PRO A 116 -9.34 21.42 -0.72
CA PRO A 116 -8.03 20.80 -0.49
C PRO A 116 -7.36 21.17 0.84
N ARG A 117 -8.03 21.95 1.71
CA ARG A 117 -7.55 22.34 3.04
C ARG A 117 -8.46 21.88 4.18
N ARG A 118 -9.57 21.18 3.91
CA ARG A 118 -10.54 20.74 4.92
C ARG A 118 -10.92 19.28 4.74
N THR A 119 -11.04 18.55 5.84
CA THR A 119 -11.50 17.17 5.89
C THR A 119 -12.51 16.98 7.03
N SER A 120 -12.88 15.74 7.32
CA SER A 120 -13.68 15.34 8.48
C SER A 120 -13.13 14.02 9.04
N SER A 121 -13.51 13.67 10.27
CA SER A 121 -13.24 12.34 10.85
C SER A 121 -13.92 11.19 10.07
N SER A 122 -14.95 11.49 9.28
CA SER A 122 -15.68 10.55 8.42
C SER A 122 -15.10 10.39 7.00
N LEU A 123 -14.19 11.27 6.57
CA LEU A 123 -13.56 11.23 5.24
C LEU A 123 -12.05 10.94 5.30
N ALA A 124 -11.35 11.45 6.31
CA ALA A 124 -9.91 11.24 6.45
C ALA A 124 -9.58 9.77 6.75
N VAL A 125 -8.62 9.19 6.02
CA VAL A 125 -8.10 7.84 6.28
C VAL A 125 -6.59 7.91 6.55
N LYS A 126 -6.11 7.24 7.60
CA LYS A 126 -4.71 7.20 8.04
C LYS A 126 -3.79 6.80 6.88
N LYS A 127 -2.77 7.60 6.56
CA LYS A 127 -1.78 7.27 5.53
C LYS A 127 -0.86 6.11 5.96
N PHE A 128 -0.18 5.49 5.01
CA PHE A 128 0.93 4.59 5.31
C PHE A 128 2.21 5.38 5.60
N CYS A 129 2.83 5.17 6.75
CA CYS A 129 4.09 5.84 7.10
C CYS A 129 5.29 4.92 6.81
N ARG A 130 6.23 5.37 5.97
CA ARG A 130 7.42 4.56 5.59
C ARG A 130 8.40 4.34 6.75
N THR A 131 8.42 5.24 7.72
CA THR A 131 9.41 5.32 8.80
C THR A 131 8.69 5.54 10.11
N ILE A 132 8.27 4.45 10.75
CA ILE A 132 7.71 4.47 12.10
C ILE A 132 8.80 4.01 13.08
N SER A 133 9.03 4.81 14.11
CA SER A 133 9.74 4.38 15.33
C SER A 133 8.70 3.86 16.31
N THR A 134 8.83 2.60 16.73
CA THR A 134 7.87 1.97 17.66
C THR A 134 7.86 2.59 19.05
N LYS A 135 8.89 3.36 19.41
CA LYS A 135 9.00 4.06 20.70
C LYS A 135 8.10 5.30 20.79
N ASP A 136 7.78 5.90 19.64
CA ASP A 136 7.07 7.19 19.59
C ASP A 136 5.56 7.02 19.34
N VAL A 137 5.13 5.84 18.86
CA VAL A 137 3.72 5.52 18.57
C VAL A 137 2.91 5.44 19.86
N GLN A 138 1.87 6.28 19.98
CA GLN A 138 0.90 6.21 21.06
C GLN A 138 -0.31 5.38 20.67
N ALA A 139 -1.04 4.84 21.65
CA ALA A 139 -2.30 4.13 21.43
C ALA A 139 -3.31 4.97 20.62
N SER A 140 -3.34 6.30 20.85
CA SER A 140 -4.16 7.27 20.11
C SER A 140 -3.88 7.33 18.62
N ASP A 141 -2.73 6.82 18.18
CA ASP A 141 -2.23 6.92 16.81
C ASP A 141 -2.49 5.62 16.04
N LEU A 142 -3.01 4.58 16.72
CA LEU A 142 -3.38 3.28 16.18
C LEU A 142 -4.90 3.08 16.23
N ARG A 143 -5.46 2.45 15.20
CA ARG A 143 -6.89 2.10 15.12
C ARG A 143 -7.11 0.68 15.68
N PRO A 144 -8.08 0.44 16.58
CA PRO A 144 -8.43 -0.91 17.02
C PRO A 144 -9.08 -1.70 15.87
N LEU A 145 -9.10 -3.03 16.03
CA LEU A 145 -9.58 -3.98 15.01
C LEU A 145 -10.95 -3.61 14.37
N PRO A 146 -12.02 -3.23 15.11
CA PRO A 146 -13.30 -2.86 14.48
C PRO A 146 -13.18 -1.64 13.55
N VAL A 147 -12.44 -0.61 13.98
CA VAL A 147 -12.21 0.61 13.18
C VAL A 147 -11.38 0.30 11.94
N LEU A 148 -10.44 -0.65 12.02
CA LEU A 148 -9.66 -1.11 10.86
C LEU A 148 -10.53 -1.87 9.85
N GLU A 149 -11.48 -2.69 10.30
CA GLU A 149 -12.44 -3.38 9.44
C GLU A 149 -13.41 -2.41 8.77
N ASP A 150 -13.97 -1.46 9.51
CA ASP A 150 -14.85 -0.43 8.95
C ASP A 150 -14.12 0.46 7.96
N THR A 151 -12.85 0.82 8.26
CA THR A 151 -11.98 1.50 7.28
C THR A 151 -11.81 0.66 6.02
N LEU A 152 -11.55 -0.64 6.15
CA LEU A 152 -11.38 -1.53 4.99
C LEU A 152 -12.68 -1.65 4.18
N ASN A 153 -13.83 -1.76 4.84
CA ASN A 153 -15.14 -1.80 4.21
C ASN A 153 -15.48 -0.49 3.48
N TYR A 154 -15.11 0.66 4.03
CA TYR A 154 -15.19 1.97 3.37
C TYR A 154 -14.31 2.03 2.11
N LEU A 155 -13.05 1.59 2.20
CA LEU A 155 -12.12 1.55 1.06
C LEU A 155 -12.61 0.62 -0.06
N MET A 156 -13.21 -0.53 0.27
CA MET A 156 -13.78 -1.42 -0.76
C MET A 156 -15.02 -0.80 -1.44
N LYS A 157 -15.89 -0.09 -0.71
CA LYS A 157 -16.99 0.65 -1.35
C LYS A 157 -16.48 1.67 -2.38
N LEU A 158 -15.40 2.40 -2.07
CA LEU A 158 -14.74 3.31 -3.01
C LEU A 158 -14.14 2.61 -4.25
N LEU A 159 -13.82 1.32 -4.19
CA LEU A 159 -13.32 0.54 -5.34
C LEU A 159 -14.39 0.31 -6.41
N ASP A 160 -15.64 0.24 -5.96
CA ASP A 160 -16.81 -0.19 -6.74
C ASP A 160 -17.73 0.97 -7.12
N SER A 161 -17.82 2.03 -6.28
CA SER A 161 -18.77 3.14 -6.44
C SER A 161 -18.14 4.51 -6.73
N SER A 162 -16.89 4.58 -7.21
CA SER A 162 -16.20 5.85 -7.47
C SER A 162 -16.18 6.25 -8.94
N ASP A 163 -16.66 7.46 -9.24
CA ASP A 163 -16.59 8.09 -10.57
C ASP A 163 -15.18 8.61 -10.96
N HIS A 164 -14.21 8.59 -10.03
CA HIS A 164 -12.84 8.99 -10.32
C HIS A 164 -12.09 7.97 -11.21
N PRO A 165 -11.11 8.42 -12.04
CA PRO A 165 -10.24 7.52 -12.80
C PRO A 165 -9.59 6.45 -11.91
N PHE A 166 -9.50 5.22 -12.43
CA PHE A 166 -9.12 4.07 -11.61
C PHE A 166 -7.73 4.21 -10.97
N GLU A 167 -6.82 4.93 -11.62
CA GLU A 167 -5.48 5.24 -11.11
C GLU A 167 -5.55 6.04 -9.79
N VAL A 168 -6.49 6.99 -9.69
CA VAL A 168 -6.70 7.82 -8.49
C VAL A 168 -7.32 7.01 -7.35
N VAL A 169 -8.27 6.13 -7.68
CA VAL A 169 -8.91 5.18 -6.75
C VAL A 169 -7.89 4.17 -6.23
N HIS A 170 -7.08 3.61 -7.15
CA HIS A 170 -6.00 2.69 -6.85
C HIS A 170 -5.00 3.31 -5.87
N ASP A 171 -4.39 4.46 -6.22
CA ASP A 171 -3.30 5.03 -5.42
C ASP A 171 -3.75 5.42 -4.00
N PHE A 172 -5.03 5.78 -3.83
CA PHE A 172 -5.63 5.98 -2.51
C PHE A 172 -5.76 4.65 -1.74
N ILE A 173 -6.49 3.67 -2.27
CA ILE A 173 -6.75 2.41 -1.57
C ILE A 173 -5.44 1.62 -1.34
N PHE A 174 -4.50 1.65 -2.28
CA PHE A 174 -3.17 1.06 -2.19
C PHE A 174 -2.36 1.61 -1.01
N ASP A 175 -2.40 2.93 -0.77
CA ASP A 175 -1.73 3.50 0.41
C ASP A 175 -2.48 3.17 1.71
N ARG A 176 -3.81 3.33 1.73
CA ARG A 176 -4.61 3.15 2.95
C ARG A 176 -4.71 1.70 3.42
N THR A 177 -4.75 0.72 2.51
CA THR A 177 -4.65 -0.71 2.85
C THR A 177 -3.29 -1.06 3.46
N ARG A 178 -2.19 -0.45 2.99
CA ARG A 178 -0.87 -0.61 3.63
C ARG A 178 -0.84 -0.03 5.03
N SER A 179 -1.52 1.10 5.27
CA SER A 179 -1.71 1.66 6.62
C SER A 179 -2.49 0.71 7.54
N ILE A 180 -3.58 0.11 7.05
CA ILE A 180 -4.37 -0.88 7.81
C ILE A 180 -3.49 -2.08 8.20
N ARG A 181 -2.71 -2.63 7.26
CA ARG A 181 -1.76 -3.71 7.54
C ARG A 181 -0.69 -3.31 8.55
N GLN A 182 -0.22 -2.06 8.49
CA GLN A 182 0.78 -1.54 9.42
C GLN A 182 0.23 -1.48 10.84
N ASP A 183 -1.00 -0.98 11.02
CA ASP A 183 -1.68 -0.96 12.32
C ASP A 183 -1.96 -2.37 12.87
N LEU A 184 -2.35 -3.33 12.01
CA LEU A 184 -2.53 -4.73 12.41
C LEU A 184 -1.23 -5.36 12.92
N SER A 185 -0.11 -5.12 12.21
CA SER A 185 1.21 -5.63 12.63
C SER A 185 1.76 -4.94 13.86
N MET A 186 1.54 -3.63 14.06
CA MET A 186 1.99 -2.91 15.26
C MET A 186 1.24 -3.35 16.52
N GLN A 187 -0.02 -3.78 16.38
CA GLN A 187 -0.86 -4.26 17.50
C GLN A 187 -0.80 -5.80 17.68
N ASN A 188 0.03 -6.51 16.90
CA ASN A 188 0.23 -7.96 16.97
C ASN A 188 -1.07 -8.80 16.87
N ILE A 189 -2.03 -8.38 16.03
CA ILE A 189 -3.38 -8.99 15.96
C ILE A 189 -3.44 -10.07 14.87
N PHE A 190 -3.79 -11.30 15.26
CA PHE A 190 -3.78 -12.48 14.39
C PHE A 190 -5.05 -13.35 14.50
N SER A 191 -6.25 -12.82 14.22
CA SER A 191 -7.52 -13.58 14.30
C SER A 191 -8.18 -13.82 12.94
N ASP A 192 -9.23 -14.66 12.89
CA ASP A 192 -10.06 -14.92 11.70
C ASP A 192 -10.54 -13.63 10.99
N ARG A 193 -10.87 -12.61 11.79
CA ARG A 193 -11.28 -11.29 11.28
C ARG A 193 -10.13 -10.64 10.49
N VAL A 194 -8.90 -10.74 10.99
CA VAL A 194 -7.69 -10.27 10.32
C VAL A 194 -7.39 -11.10 9.06
N ILE A 195 -7.60 -12.42 9.08
CA ILE A 195 -7.51 -13.28 7.89
C ILE A 195 -8.44 -12.76 6.78
N TRP A 196 -9.73 -12.56 7.09
CA TRP A 196 -10.73 -12.03 6.16
C TRP A 196 -10.40 -10.62 5.63
N MET A 197 -9.84 -9.74 6.48
CA MET A 197 -9.31 -8.45 6.02
C MET A 197 -8.17 -8.62 5.02
N TYR A 198 -7.24 -9.54 5.29
CA TYR A 198 -6.11 -9.82 4.41
C TYR A 198 -6.57 -10.42 3.07
N GLU A 199 -7.57 -11.31 3.07
CA GLU A 199 -8.21 -11.79 1.84
C GLU A 199 -8.74 -10.63 0.98
N LYS A 200 -9.48 -9.69 1.59
CA LYS A 200 -10.02 -8.51 0.91
C LYS A 200 -8.92 -7.63 0.32
N MET A 201 -7.82 -7.41 1.05
CA MET A 201 -6.69 -6.65 0.54
C MET A 201 -5.96 -7.35 -0.62
N VAL A 202 -5.85 -8.69 -0.58
CA VAL A 202 -5.34 -9.47 -1.72
C VAL A 202 -6.30 -9.39 -2.92
N LYS A 203 -7.61 -9.54 -2.71
CA LYS A 203 -8.65 -9.39 -3.75
C LYS A 203 -8.59 -8.00 -4.41
N PHE A 204 -8.44 -6.92 -3.64
CA PHE A 204 -8.18 -5.56 -4.16
C PHE A 204 -6.92 -5.49 -5.03
N HIS A 205 -5.79 -6.03 -4.57
CA HIS A 205 -4.54 -6.01 -5.34
C HIS A 205 -4.63 -6.80 -6.65
N VAL A 206 -5.36 -7.93 -6.65
CA VAL A 206 -5.65 -8.76 -7.85
C VAL A 206 -6.53 -8.00 -8.86
N ILE A 207 -7.63 -7.41 -8.39
CA ILE A 207 -8.52 -6.56 -9.21
C ILE A 207 -7.74 -5.38 -9.79
N SER A 208 -6.89 -4.74 -8.99
CA SER A 208 -6.07 -3.59 -9.39
C SER A 208 -5.05 -3.95 -10.46
N HIS A 209 -4.36 -5.09 -10.34
CA HIS A 209 -3.41 -5.57 -11.35
C HIS A 209 -4.10 -5.74 -12.72
N TYR A 210 -5.31 -6.30 -12.73
CA TYR A 210 -6.12 -6.46 -13.94
C TYR A 210 -6.65 -5.12 -14.50
N LYS A 211 -7.20 -4.24 -13.65
CA LYS A 211 -7.72 -2.92 -14.06
C LYS A 211 -6.59 -2.04 -14.62
N LEU A 212 -5.43 -1.95 -13.93
CA LEU A 212 -4.25 -1.17 -14.38
C LEU A 212 -3.73 -1.61 -15.76
N ARG A 213 -3.73 -2.92 -16.06
CA ARG A 213 -3.32 -3.43 -17.39
C ARG A 213 -4.23 -2.95 -18.53
N ARG A 214 -5.42 -2.43 -18.23
CA ARG A 214 -6.40 -1.91 -19.21
C ARG A 214 -6.45 -0.37 -19.26
N CYS A 215 -5.69 0.32 -18.42
CA CYS A 215 -5.60 1.78 -18.40
C CYS A 215 -4.90 2.34 -19.65
N LYS A 216 -5.34 3.50 -20.13
CA LYS A 216 -4.78 4.20 -21.31
C LYS A 216 -4.05 5.47 -20.86
N GLY A 217 -2.80 5.31 -20.43
CA GLY A 217 -1.94 6.40 -19.97
C GLY A 217 -0.47 6.15 -20.33
N ASP A 218 0.43 6.91 -19.70
CA ASP A 218 1.88 6.73 -19.89
C ASP A 218 2.32 5.32 -19.43
N CYS A 219 2.85 4.55 -20.37
CA CYS A 219 3.35 3.19 -20.16
C CYS A 219 4.41 3.10 -19.05
N SER A 220 5.24 4.13 -18.87
CA SER A 220 6.28 4.18 -17.83
C SER A 220 5.67 4.30 -16.43
N ILE A 221 4.68 5.19 -16.28
CA ILE A 221 3.94 5.39 -15.03
C ILE A 221 3.12 4.15 -14.71
N ILE A 222 2.35 3.62 -15.67
CA ILE A 222 1.51 2.43 -15.47
C ILE A 222 2.38 1.21 -15.11
N SER A 223 3.52 1.00 -15.77
CA SER A 223 4.46 -0.08 -15.44
C SER A 223 4.98 0.03 -14.00
N SER A 224 5.32 1.25 -13.56
CA SER A 224 5.78 1.53 -12.20
C SER A 224 4.70 1.23 -11.14
N ILE A 225 3.46 1.69 -11.35
CA ILE A 225 2.33 1.42 -10.45
C ILE A 225 2.01 -0.08 -10.41
N HIS A 226 2.01 -0.74 -11.57
CA HIS A 226 1.77 -2.18 -11.71
C HIS A 226 2.84 -3.04 -11.02
N HIS A 227 4.11 -2.61 -11.05
CA HIS A 227 5.20 -3.24 -10.31
C HIS A 227 5.01 -3.11 -8.79
N LEU A 228 4.74 -1.89 -8.30
CA LEU A 228 4.49 -1.62 -6.88
C LEU A 228 3.26 -2.40 -6.37
N ASN A 229 2.19 -2.51 -7.16
CA ASN A 229 1.03 -3.33 -6.85
C ASN A 229 1.39 -4.83 -6.75
N LYS A 230 2.23 -5.36 -7.65
CA LYS A 230 2.73 -6.76 -7.56
C LYS A 230 3.59 -6.98 -6.30
N GLU A 231 4.40 -6.01 -5.92
CA GLU A 231 5.23 -6.06 -4.71
C GLU A 231 4.35 -6.11 -3.43
N GLN A 232 3.36 -5.22 -3.32
CA GLN A 232 2.47 -5.22 -2.15
C GLN A 232 1.53 -6.42 -2.12
N LEU A 233 1.03 -6.89 -3.27
CA LEU A 233 0.31 -8.17 -3.40
C LEU A 233 1.14 -9.32 -2.83
N THR A 234 2.42 -9.41 -3.21
CA THR A 234 3.35 -10.43 -2.71
C THR A 234 3.53 -10.34 -1.21
N LYS A 235 3.73 -9.13 -0.67
CA LYS A 235 3.84 -8.89 0.77
C LYS A 235 2.52 -9.18 1.52
N CYS A 236 1.37 -8.97 0.89
CA CYS A 236 0.04 -9.20 1.48
C CYS A 236 -0.28 -10.70 1.55
N LEU A 237 0.01 -11.44 0.48
CA LEU A 237 -0.10 -12.89 0.45
C LEU A 237 0.86 -13.58 1.44
N ALA A 238 2.08 -13.05 1.63
CA ALA A 238 3.01 -13.59 2.62
C ALA A 238 2.49 -13.44 4.06
N SER A 239 1.94 -12.28 4.42
CA SER A 239 1.29 -12.09 5.72
C SER A 239 0.06 -12.99 5.89
N LEU A 240 -0.77 -13.15 4.85
CA LEU A 240 -1.93 -14.04 4.86
C LEU A 240 -1.54 -15.52 5.00
N TYR A 241 -0.47 -15.96 4.34
CA TYR A 241 0.09 -17.30 4.51
C TYR A 241 0.48 -17.57 5.98
N ASN A 242 1.22 -16.63 6.59
CA ASN A 242 1.63 -16.75 7.99
C ASN A 242 0.43 -16.71 8.95
N LEU A 243 -0.59 -15.89 8.68
CA LEU A 243 -1.83 -15.87 9.46
C LEU A 243 -2.53 -17.23 9.46
N TYR A 244 -2.62 -17.91 8.32
CA TYR A 244 -3.18 -19.27 8.22
C TYR A 244 -2.35 -20.32 8.97
N GLU A 245 -1.02 -20.23 9.03
CA GLU A 245 -0.23 -21.15 9.87
C GLU A 245 -0.45 -20.87 11.36
N VAL A 246 -0.47 -19.59 11.77
CA VAL A 246 -0.61 -19.20 13.20
C VAL A 246 -2.02 -19.47 13.74
N ASN A 247 -3.06 -19.45 12.89
CA ASN A 247 -4.44 -19.75 13.28
C ASN A 247 -4.85 -21.22 13.04
N ARG A 248 -3.94 -22.09 12.56
CA ARG A 248 -4.29 -23.49 12.29
C ARG A 248 -4.52 -24.25 13.59
N SER A 249 -5.79 -24.45 13.93
CA SER A 249 -6.20 -25.51 14.87
C SER A 249 -6.24 -26.87 14.17
N SER A 250 -6.27 -27.96 14.94
CA SER A 250 -6.44 -29.32 14.42
C SER A 250 -7.83 -29.59 13.81
N GLU A 251 -8.81 -28.70 14.03
CA GLU A 251 -10.23 -28.92 13.73
C GLU A 251 -10.81 -27.92 12.71
N SER A 252 -10.07 -26.86 12.35
CA SER A 252 -10.55 -25.79 11.47
C SER A 252 -9.56 -25.45 10.34
N ILE A 253 -9.96 -25.74 9.09
CA ILE A 253 -9.33 -25.20 7.87
C ILE A 253 -10.17 -24.01 7.41
N HIS A 254 -9.55 -22.86 7.10
CA HIS A 254 -10.31 -21.69 6.67
C HIS A 254 -10.80 -21.89 5.22
N ALA A 255 -12.07 -21.61 4.94
CA ALA A 255 -12.72 -22.00 3.68
C ALA A 255 -12.01 -21.53 2.39
N ASN A 256 -11.35 -20.37 2.42
CA ASN A 256 -10.64 -19.80 1.26
C ASN A 256 -9.12 -20.08 1.29
N GLU A 257 -8.61 -20.79 2.30
CA GLU A 257 -7.18 -21.02 2.51
C GLU A 257 -6.49 -21.63 1.29
N ALA A 258 -7.13 -22.61 0.66
CA ALA A 258 -6.64 -23.26 -0.55
C ALA A 258 -6.48 -22.27 -1.73
N GLU A 259 -7.48 -21.39 -1.97
CA GLU A 259 -7.44 -20.38 -3.04
C GLU A 259 -6.26 -19.42 -2.86
N PHE A 260 -6.10 -18.88 -1.64
CA PHE A 260 -5.05 -17.91 -1.34
C PHE A 260 -3.65 -18.55 -1.26
N ARG A 261 -3.53 -19.80 -0.79
CA ARG A 261 -2.28 -20.57 -0.86
C ARG A 261 -1.91 -20.88 -2.32
N SER A 262 -2.85 -21.27 -3.18
CA SER A 262 -2.58 -21.45 -4.61
C SER A 262 -2.08 -20.16 -5.24
N LEU A 263 -2.72 -19.01 -4.97
CA LEU A 263 -2.28 -17.70 -5.46
C LEU A 263 -0.86 -17.33 -4.95
N PHE A 264 -0.54 -17.64 -3.69
CA PHE A 264 0.80 -17.43 -3.12
C PHE A 264 1.88 -18.31 -3.77
N HIS A 265 1.56 -19.51 -4.27
CA HIS A 265 2.52 -20.33 -5.02
C HIS A 265 2.64 -19.88 -6.48
N CYS A 266 1.52 -19.56 -7.14
CA CYS A 266 1.51 -19.05 -8.52
C CYS A 266 2.25 -17.71 -8.70
N ARG A 267 2.52 -16.94 -7.63
CA ARG A 267 3.34 -15.71 -7.71
C ARG A 267 4.78 -15.98 -8.18
N ALA A 268 5.30 -17.19 -7.90
CA ALA A 268 6.70 -17.56 -8.16
C ALA A 268 6.89 -18.14 -9.58
N ASN A 269 5.89 -18.86 -10.09
CA ASN A 269 5.92 -19.47 -11.42
C ASN A 269 4.68 -19.03 -12.23
N PRO A 270 4.82 -18.07 -13.18
CA PRO A 270 3.71 -17.57 -14.00
C PRO A 270 3.33 -18.53 -15.14
N CYS A 271 3.11 -19.80 -14.81
CA CYS A 271 2.53 -20.78 -15.74
C CYS A 271 1.00 -20.61 -15.82
N LEU A 272 0.37 -21.26 -16.81
CA LEU A 272 -1.06 -21.10 -17.17
C LEU A 272 -2.05 -21.29 -16.01
N CYS A 273 -1.67 -22.06 -14.97
CA CYS A 273 -2.46 -22.23 -13.74
C CYS A 273 -2.76 -20.89 -13.04
N GLY A 274 -1.75 -20.01 -12.90
CA GLY A 274 -1.91 -18.74 -12.19
C GLY A 274 -2.94 -17.81 -12.83
N PHE A 275 -3.05 -17.85 -14.16
CA PHE A 275 -4.06 -17.09 -14.91
C PHE A 275 -5.48 -17.60 -14.65
N ARG A 276 -5.65 -18.92 -14.48
CA ARG A 276 -6.96 -19.53 -14.18
C ARG A 276 -7.42 -19.23 -12.75
N VAL A 277 -6.53 -19.23 -11.77
CA VAL A 277 -6.83 -18.75 -10.40
C VAL A 277 -7.19 -17.26 -10.39
N TYR A 278 -6.46 -16.43 -11.14
CA TYR A 278 -6.80 -15.00 -11.33
C TYR A 278 -8.22 -14.80 -11.88
N LEU A 279 -8.60 -15.59 -12.89
CA LEU A 279 -9.92 -15.51 -13.51
C LEU A 279 -11.03 -16.08 -12.60
N LEU A 280 -10.74 -17.10 -11.79
CA LEU A 280 -11.68 -17.63 -10.80
C LEU A 280 -12.02 -16.59 -9.72
N LEU A 281 -11.01 -15.95 -9.14
CA LEU A 281 -11.17 -14.82 -8.21
C LEU A 281 -12.04 -13.71 -8.80
N LEU A 282 -11.80 -13.33 -10.06
CA LEU A 282 -12.60 -12.32 -10.77
C LEU A 282 -14.03 -12.79 -11.11
N SER A 283 -14.25 -14.11 -11.29
CA SER A 283 -15.58 -14.68 -11.56
C SER A 283 -16.44 -14.81 -10.29
N SER A 284 -15.80 -14.98 -9.14
CA SER A 284 -16.46 -15.08 -7.82
C SER A 284 -17.06 -13.75 -7.35
N GLN A 285 -16.80 -12.64 -8.05
CA GLN A 285 -17.35 -11.30 -7.77
C GLN A 285 -18.58 -10.97 -8.65
N LYS A 286 -19.29 -11.99 -9.13
CA LYS A 286 -20.52 -11.88 -9.95
C LYS A 286 -21.68 -12.74 -9.44
N LYS A 287 -21.73 -12.98 -8.13
CA LYS A 287 -22.83 -13.61 -7.40
C LYS A 287 -23.12 -12.80 -6.14
#